data_AF-A0A0G2GAC8-F1
#
_entry.id   AF-A0A0G2GAC8-F1
#
_cell.length_a   1.000
_cell.length_b   1.000
_cell.length_c   1.000
_cell.angle_alpha   90.00
_cell.angle_beta   90.00
_cell.angle_gamma   90.00
#
_symmetry.space_group_name_H-M   'P 1'
#
loop_
_entity.id
_entity.type
_entity.pdbx_description
1 polymer ?
#
loop_
_entity_poly.entity_id
_entity_poly.type
_entity_poly.pdbx_seq_one_letter_code
_entity_poly.pdbx_strand_id
1 'polypeptide(L)'
;MAAPTYARSPFGALKRVKISPPTAVPCQRFLNMTLESFRLANIDVEETAKKRGMSLPPTGEIPDIGPMTQEALKDIRRPRNVEAIFKQPLRRPAQYGVPVCDLQLRTFSVRNMEFFADFAMRAAYYLGLSAKGPIPLPRIIERWTVPRSNFVYKKSQENFERITLRRLIQIQDGDSEVVKMWLAYLQKHQYYGVGMKANVFEFEKLDVGKAMDEQAQKEQDLVDESWKGFGRRKDAPEQGEELLEIINADPVRKAGTDMPMGRTSWDKY
;
A
#
# COMPACT_ATOMS: atom_id res chain seq x y z
N MET A 1 -12.42 8.67 65.26
CA MET A 1 -12.27 9.96 64.57
C MET A 1 -10.80 10.32 64.54
N ALA A 2 -10.17 10.29 63.36
CA ALA A 2 -8.78 10.70 63.17
C ALA A 2 -8.72 11.54 61.88
N ALA A 3 -8.20 12.76 61.99
CA ALA A 3 -8.17 13.75 60.92
C ALA A 3 -7.16 13.39 59.82
N PRO A 4 -7.42 13.78 58.56
CA PRO A 4 -6.47 13.58 57.46
C PRO A 4 -5.40 14.68 57.45
N THR A 5 -4.14 14.26 57.38
CA THR A 5 -2.98 15.14 57.18
C THR A 5 -2.95 15.67 55.74
N TYR A 6 -3.20 16.97 55.60
CA TYR A 6 -3.00 17.74 54.38
C TYR A 6 -1.58 18.32 54.38
N ALA A 7 -0.73 17.95 53.39
CA ALA A 7 0.36 18.77 52.88
C ALA A 7 1.19 17.97 51.84
N ARG A 8 0.80 18.06 50.57
CA ARG A 8 1.76 17.88 49.46
C ARG A 8 1.58 19.01 48.46
N SER A 9 2.51 19.96 48.56
CA SER A 9 3.05 20.88 47.54
C SER A 9 2.37 20.90 46.15
N PRO A 10 2.00 22.09 45.62
CA PRO A 10 1.59 22.26 44.24
C PRO A 10 2.78 22.37 43.25
N PHE A 11 4.03 22.28 43.71
CA PHE A 11 5.23 22.44 42.86
C PHE A 11 5.75 21.11 42.28
N GLY A 12 4.85 20.32 41.69
CA GLY A 12 5.19 19.04 41.04
C GLY A 12 4.83 18.96 39.55
N ALA A 13 4.27 20.02 38.97
CA ALA A 13 3.67 20.02 37.63
C ALA A 13 4.52 20.76 36.58
N LEU A 14 5.82 20.48 36.48
CA LEU A 14 6.64 20.93 35.34
C LEU A 14 7.68 19.85 34.99
N LYS A 15 7.21 18.69 34.53
CA LYS A 15 8.05 17.76 33.76
C LYS A 15 7.74 17.90 32.27
N ARG A 16 8.48 18.84 31.67
CA ARG A 16 9.07 18.74 30.33
C ARG A 16 8.14 18.28 29.20
N VAL A 17 7.21 19.15 28.81
CA VAL A 17 6.62 19.10 27.46
C VAL A 17 7.73 19.48 26.47
N LYS A 18 8.34 18.48 25.83
CA LYS A 18 9.18 18.73 24.64
C LYS A 18 8.24 19.04 23.48
N ILE A 19 7.97 20.34 23.27
CA ILE A 19 7.36 20.84 22.05
C ILE A 19 8.43 20.68 20.96
N SER A 20 8.23 19.75 20.04
CA SER A 20 9.04 19.65 18.82
C SER A 20 8.77 20.88 17.92
N PRO A 21 9.78 21.45 17.25
CA PRO A 21 9.57 22.56 16.33
C PRO A 21 8.61 22.17 15.19
N PRO A 22 7.83 23.12 14.63
CA PRO A 22 6.79 22.86 13.64
C PRO A 22 7.33 22.53 12.23
N THR A 23 8.64 22.44 12.04
CA THR A 23 9.24 22.12 10.74
C THR A 23 9.43 20.62 10.61
N ALA A 24 8.46 19.95 9.99
CA ALA A 24 8.64 18.59 9.49
C ALA A 24 9.68 18.62 8.35
N VAL A 25 10.95 18.35 8.68
CA VAL A 25 11.93 17.93 7.67
C VAL A 25 11.53 16.53 7.23
N PRO A 26 11.26 16.26 5.95
CA PRO A 26 11.07 14.89 5.49
C PRO A 26 12.40 14.16 5.65
N CYS A 27 12.48 13.26 6.64
CA CYS A 27 13.53 12.24 6.69
C CYS A 27 13.24 11.22 5.57
N GLN A 28 13.50 11.61 4.32
CA GLN A 28 13.69 10.66 3.24
C GLN A 28 15.12 10.12 3.36
N ARG A 29 15.33 9.18 4.30
CA ARG A 29 16.40 8.19 4.13
C ARG A 29 15.89 7.11 3.19
N PHE A 30 15.73 7.46 1.93
CA PHE A 30 16.01 6.50 0.87
C PHE A 30 17.49 6.63 0.58
N LEU A 31 18.22 5.56 0.87
CA LEU A 31 19.64 5.44 0.59
C LEU A 31 19.86 5.62 -0.92
N ASN A 32 20.41 6.76 -1.32
CA ASN A 32 21.10 6.89 -2.60
C ASN A 32 22.36 6.02 -2.53
N MET A 33 22.22 4.73 -2.81
CA MET A 33 23.33 3.76 -2.77
C MET A 33 24.45 4.10 -3.75
N THR A 34 24.18 4.93 -4.75
CA THR A 34 25.17 5.45 -5.70
C THR A 34 26.14 6.41 -5.01
N LEU A 35 25.68 7.37 -4.21
CA LEU A 35 26.56 8.37 -3.59
C LEU A 35 27.45 7.80 -2.48
N GLU A 36 26.95 6.83 -1.70
CA GLU A 36 27.79 6.13 -0.72
C GLU A 36 28.85 5.24 -1.39
N SER A 37 28.53 4.59 -2.51
CA SER A 37 29.53 3.83 -3.27
C SER A 37 30.66 4.70 -3.85
N PHE A 38 30.37 5.95 -4.27
CA PHE A 38 31.41 6.88 -4.74
C PHE A 38 32.31 7.38 -3.60
N ARG A 39 31.74 7.58 -2.39
CA ARG A 39 32.52 7.89 -1.18
C ARG A 39 33.46 6.76 -0.78
N LEU A 40 33.00 5.51 -0.81
CA LEU A 40 33.83 4.34 -0.49
C LEU A 40 34.96 4.12 -1.50
N ALA A 41 34.79 4.59 -2.74
CA ALA A 41 35.80 4.53 -3.79
C ALA A 41 36.78 5.72 -3.81
N ASN A 42 36.71 6.66 -2.85
CA ASN A 42 37.45 7.93 -2.84
C ASN A 42 37.34 8.70 -4.17
N ILE A 43 36.17 8.66 -4.81
CA ILE A 43 35.91 9.41 -6.04
C ILE A 43 35.14 10.68 -5.67
N ASP A 44 35.80 11.83 -5.80
CA ASP A 44 35.13 13.12 -5.64
C ASP A 44 34.19 13.37 -6.82
N VAL A 45 32.89 13.16 -6.55
CA VAL A 45 31.81 13.29 -7.53
C VAL A 45 31.75 14.69 -8.14
N GLU A 46 32.05 15.72 -7.36
CA GLU A 46 32.06 17.11 -7.81
C GLU A 46 33.22 17.40 -8.78
N GLU A 47 34.41 16.90 -8.48
CA GLU A 47 35.58 17.08 -9.35
C GLU A 47 35.45 16.28 -10.64
N THR A 48 34.98 15.04 -10.55
CA THR A 48 34.75 14.19 -11.73
C THR A 48 33.64 14.74 -12.61
N ALA A 49 32.58 15.29 -12.04
CA ALA A 49 31.53 15.99 -12.78
C ALA A 49 32.09 17.23 -13.50
N LYS A 50 32.91 18.06 -12.84
CA LYS A 50 33.59 19.21 -13.46
C LYS A 50 34.51 18.80 -14.61
N LYS A 51 35.34 17.77 -14.41
CA LYS A 51 36.23 17.22 -15.45
C LYS A 51 35.46 16.66 -16.65
N ARG A 52 34.25 16.14 -16.43
CA ARG A 52 33.37 15.61 -17.48
C ARG A 52 32.39 16.65 -18.05
N GLY A 53 32.46 17.91 -17.60
CA GLY A 53 31.53 18.96 -18.03
C GLY A 53 30.06 18.70 -17.65
N MET A 54 29.81 17.85 -16.66
CA MET A 54 28.46 17.50 -16.21
C MET A 54 28.01 18.49 -15.12
N SER A 55 26.89 19.16 -15.35
CA SER A 55 26.26 20.03 -14.33
C SER A 55 25.56 19.16 -13.29
N LEU A 56 26.04 19.17 -12.05
CA LEU A 56 25.34 18.53 -10.92
C LEU A 56 24.10 19.36 -10.54
N PRO A 57 23.00 18.74 -10.07
CA PRO A 57 21.91 19.49 -9.48
C PRO A 57 22.45 20.34 -8.31
N PRO A 58 21.97 21.57 -8.12
CA PRO A 58 22.50 22.46 -7.10
C PRO A 58 22.27 21.84 -5.70
N THR A 59 23.37 21.49 -5.02
CA THR A 59 23.36 20.96 -3.64
C THR A 59 23.20 22.07 -2.59
N GLY A 60 23.39 23.34 -2.98
CA GLY A 60 23.29 24.51 -2.10
C GLY A 60 21.87 25.02 -1.89
N GLU A 61 21.75 26.03 -1.01
CA GLU A 61 20.51 26.79 -0.82
C GLU A 61 20.02 27.32 -2.18
N ILE A 62 18.74 27.12 -2.44
CA ILE A 62 18.06 27.63 -3.64
C ILE A 62 18.40 29.13 -3.73
N PRO A 63 18.92 29.66 -4.86
CA PRO A 63 19.26 31.07 -4.94
C PRO A 63 18.08 31.91 -4.47
N ASP A 64 18.32 32.87 -3.58
CA ASP A 64 17.29 33.73 -3.00
C ASP A 64 16.47 34.35 -4.13
N ILE A 65 15.32 33.75 -4.37
CA ILE A 65 14.38 34.20 -5.39
C ILE A 65 14.02 35.63 -4.98
N GLY A 66 14.28 36.62 -5.83
CA GLY A 66 14.00 38.02 -5.52
C GLY A 66 12.54 38.20 -5.06
N PRO A 67 12.26 39.17 -4.16
CA PRO A 67 10.94 39.30 -3.53
C PRO A 67 9.81 39.47 -4.57
N MET A 68 10.06 40.22 -5.64
CA MET A 68 9.15 40.39 -6.78
C MET A 68 8.82 39.06 -7.48
N THR A 69 9.82 38.20 -7.66
CA THR A 69 9.66 36.90 -8.29
C THR A 69 8.93 35.92 -7.37
N GLN A 70 9.13 36.02 -6.04
CA GLN A 70 8.37 35.24 -5.07
C GLN A 70 6.89 35.65 -5.02
N GLU A 71 6.59 36.93 -5.15
CA GLU A 71 5.22 37.44 -5.25
C GLU A 71 4.54 36.95 -6.53
N ALA A 72 5.21 37.07 -7.68
CA ALA A 72 4.73 36.50 -8.94
C ALA A 72 4.50 34.97 -8.87
N LEU A 73 5.37 34.23 -8.17
CA LEU A 73 5.20 32.78 -7.96
C LEU A 73 4.06 32.45 -6.98
N LYS A 74 3.75 33.32 -6.02
CA LYS A 74 2.59 33.17 -5.12
C LYS A 74 1.28 33.44 -5.85
N ASP A 75 1.27 34.38 -6.80
CA ASP A 75 0.12 34.68 -7.66
C ASP A 75 -0.15 33.54 -8.67
N ILE A 76 0.89 32.82 -9.10
CA ILE A 76 0.74 31.66 -9.97
C ILE A 76 0.03 30.52 -9.22
N ARG A 77 -1.14 30.13 -9.74
CA ARG A 77 -1.89 28.97 -9.22
C ARG A 77 -1.06 27.70 -9.37
N ARG A 78 -0.92 26.95 -8.28
CA ARG A 78 -0.34 25.59 -8.30
C ARG A 78 -1.11 24.68 -9.25
N PRO A 79 -0.44 23.74 -9.95
CA PRO A 79 -1.14 22.83 -10.86
C PRO A 79 -2.13 21.97 -10.07
N ARG A 80 -3.25 21.61 -10.73
CA ARG A 80 -4.41 21.01 -10.08
C ARG A 80 -4.12 19.66 -9.41
N ASN A 81 -3.15 18.90 -9.92
CA ASN A 81 -2.69 17.65 -9.32
C ASN A 81 -2.03 17.88 -7.95
N VAL A 82 -1.14 18.87 -7.85
CA VAL A 82 -0.49 19.26 -6.58
C VAL A 82 -1.54 19.80 -5.61
N GLU A 83 -2.46 20.62 -6.09
CA GLU A 83 -3.56 21.16 -5.29
C GLU A 83 -4.47 20.04 -4.74
N ALA A 84 -4.73 19.00 -5.52
CA ALA A 84 -5.58 17.87 -5.13
C ALA A 84 -4.96 17.01 -4.02
N ILE A 85 -3.63 16.91 -3.92
CA ILE A 85 -2.94 16.14 -2.87
C ILE A 85 -3.27 16.69 -1.49
N PHE A 86 -3.29 18.02 -1.35
CA PHE A 86 -3.59 18.70 -0.08
C PHE A 86 -5.09 18.77 0.25
N LYS A 87 -5.95 18.32 -0.66
CA LYS A 87 -7.41 18.28 -0.47
C LYS A 87 -7.88 16.85 -0.21
N GLN A 88 -9.11 16.75 0.26
CA GLN A 88 -9.82 15.47 0.36
C GLN A 88 -9.95 14.82 -1.03
N PRO A 89 -9.99 13.47 -1.10
CA PRO A 89 -10.09 12.77 -2.37
C PRO A 89 -11.40 13.13 -3.06
N LEU A 90 -11.29 13.58 -4.32
CA LEU A 90 -12.44 13.89 -5.15
C LEU A 90 -13.21 12.60 -5.47
N ARG A 91 -14.54 12.71 -5.61
CA ARG A 91 -15.42 11.57 -5.89
C ARG A 91 -16.26 11.86 -7.12
N ARG A 92 -16.49 10.85 -7.95
CA ARG A 92 -17.42 10.93 -9.10
C ARG A 92 -18.82 10.50 -8.63
N PRO A 93 -19.89 11.18 -9.07
CA PRO A 93 -21.26 10.72 -8.82
C PRO A 93 -21.55 9.43 -9.62
N ALA A 94 -22.34 8.53 -9.04
CA ALA A 94 -22.86 7.35 -9.71
C ALA A 94 -24.16 7.71 -10.47
N GLN A 95 -24.40 7.09 -11.63
CA GLN A 95 -25.59 7.36 -12.45
C GLN A 95 -26.73 6.39 -12.14
N TYR A 96 -26.43 5.10 -12.03
CA TYR A 96 -27.38 4.02 -11.74
C TYR A 96 -27.20 3.48 -10.31
N GLY A 97 -25.99 3.55 -9.77
CA GLY A 97 -25.67 3.13 -8.40
C GLY A 97 -25.55 1.61 -8.24
N VAL A 98 -25.34 0.87 -9.32
CA VAL A 98 -25.18 -0.59 -9.31
C VAL A 98 -23.77 -0.93 -8.81
N PRO A 99 -23.62 -1.77 -7.77
CA PRO A 99 -22.31 -2.15 -7.27
C PRO A 99 -21.62 -3.14 -8.22
N VAL A 100 -20.39 -2.83 -8.61
CA VAL A 100 -19.57 -3.66 -9.50
C VAL A 100 -18.38 -4.28 -8.77
N CYS A 101 -17.82 -3.57 -7.79
CA CYS A 101 -16.69 -4.09 -7.02
C CYS A 101 -16.76 -3.65 -5.56
N ASP A 102 -16.58 -4.64 -4.68
CA ASP A 102 -16.47 -4.44 -3.24
C ASP A 102 -15.05 -4.79 -2.80
N LEU A 103 -14.25 -3.76 -2.48
CA LEU A 103 -12.90 -3.90 -1.96
C LEU A 103 -12.91 -3.79 -0.43
N GLN A 104 -12.68 -4.90 0.23
CA GLN A 104 -12.50 -4.97 1.68
C GLN A 104 -11.02 -4.90 2.06
N LEU A 105 -10.66 -3.86 2.79
CA LEU A 105 -9.34 -3.69 3.40
C LEU A 105 -9.36 -4.22 4.83
N ARG A 106 -8.29 -4.93 5.21
CA ARG A 106 -8.08 -5.46 6.57
C ARG A 106 -6.70 -5.10 7.06
N THR A 107 -6.59 -4.66 8.31
CA THR A 107 -5.29 -4.39 8.95
C THR A 107 -5.41 -4.41 10.47
N PHE A 108 -4.27 -4.37 11.15
CA PHE A 108 -4.18 -4.18 12.60
C PHE A 108 -3.88 -2.71 12.99
N SER A 109 -3.48 -1.85 12.05
CA SER A 109 -3.10 -0.45 12.30
C SER A 109 -4.02 0.57 11.60
N VAL A 110 -4.55 1.54 12.34
CA VAL A 110 -5.46 2.57 11.79
C VAL A 110 -4.78 3.42 10.71
N ARG A 111 -3.55 3.89 10.95
CA ARG A 111 -2.86 4.86 10.10
C ARG A 111 -2.62 4.33 8.68
N ASN A 112 -2.15 3.09 8.57
CA ASN A 112 -1.85 2.46 7.29
C ASN A 112 -3.14 2.26 6.47
N MET A 113 -4.23 1.88 7.14
CA MET A 113 -5.52 1.67 6.50
C MET A 113 -6.16 2.96 6.00
N GLU A 114 -6.11 4.04 6.79
CA GLU A 114 -6.65 5.33 6.35
C GLU A 114 -5.85 5.92 5.17
N PHE A 115 -4.52 5.82 5.24
CA PHE A 115 -3.64 6.25 4.15
C PHE A 115 -3.91 5.49 2.85
N PHE A 116 -3.95 4.15 2.92
CA PHE A 116 -4.18 3.32 1.74
C PHE A 116 -5.60 3.47 1.18
N ALA A 117 -6.60 3.66 2.06
CA ALA A 117 -7.96 3.97 1.63
C ALA A 117 -8.05 5.30 0.87
N ASP A 118 -7.37 6.36 1.34
CA ASP A 118 -7.31 7.64 0.63
C ASP A 118 -6.62 7.48 -0.74
N PHE A 119 -5.49 6.76 -0.77
CA PHE A 119 -4.78 6.44 -2.02
C PHE A 119 -5.69 5.73 -3.03
N ALA A 120 -6.43 4.72 -2.59
CA ALA A 120 -7.35 3.96 -3.45
C ALA A 120 -8.49 4.82 -4.01
N MET A 121 -9.05 5.72 -3.20
CA MET A 121 -10.07 6.68 -3.63
C MET A 121 -9.54 7.66 -4.68
N ARG A 122 -8.31 8.14 -4.52
CA ARG A 122 -7.66 9.02 -5.51
C ARG A 122 -7.45 8.31 -6.84
N ALA A 123 -6.96 7.07 -6.82
CA ALA A 123 -6.77 6.27 -8.02
C ALA A 123 -8.10 6.05 -8.78
N ALA A 124 -9.18 5.72 -8.05
CA ALA A 124 -10.50 5.53 -8.63
C ALA A 124 -11.02 6.79 -9.33
N TYR A 125 -10.80 7.98 -8.75
CA TYR A 125 -11.23 9.26 -9.35
C TYR A 125 -10.58 9.53 -10.71
N TYR A 126 -9.29 9.23 -10.86
CA TYR A 126 -8.56 9.42 -12.12
C TYR A 126 -8.97 8.43 -13.20
N LEU A 127 -9.32 7.20 -12.80
CA LEU A 127 -9.88 6.18 -13.68
C LEU A 127 -11.36 6.41 -14.05
N GLY A 128 -11.98 7.46 -13.50
CA GLY A 128 -13.39 7.78 -13.77
C GLY A 128 -14.39 6.91 -13.00
N LEU A 129 -13.94 6.07 -12.07
CA LEU A 129 -14.79 5.18 -11.29
C LEU A 129 -15.55 5.94 -10.19
N SER A 130 -16.83 5.61 -10.01
CA SER A 130 -17.63 6.20 -8.93
C SER A 130 -17.46 5.40 -7.63
N ALA A 131 -16.46 5.81 -6.84
CA ALA A 131 -16.15 5.15 -5.57
C ALA A 131 -16.94 5.76 -4.39
N LYS A 132 -17.64 4.92 -3.65
CA LYS A 132 -18.12 5.23 -2.30
C LYS A 132 -16.96 5.06 -1.31
N GLY A 133 -16.83 6.06 -0.43
CA GLY A 133 -15.69 6.21 0.48
C GLY A 133 -15.45 5.02 1.40
N PRO A 134 -14.36 5.04 2.19
CA PRO A 134 -14.04 3.93 3.08
C PRO A 134 -15.08 3.81 4.19
N ILE A 135 -16.02 2.89 4.01
CA ILE A 135 -17.08 2.59 4.97
C ILE A 135 -16.44 1.81 6.13
N PRO A 136 -16.57 2.30 7.38
CA PRO A 136 -16.06 1.59 8.54
C PRO A 136 -16.91 0.35 8.82
N LEU A 137 -16.36 -0.82 8.53
CA LEU A 137 -16.95 -2.08 8.95
C LEU A 137 -16.63 -2.35 10.43
N PRO A 138 -17.48 -3.11 11.14
CA PRO A 138 -17.20 -3.52 12.51
C PRO A 138 -15.84 -4.21 12.63
N ARG A 139 -15.05 -3.84 13.65
CA ARG A 139 -13.77 -4.50 13.94
C ARG A 139 -13.97 -5.90 14.52
N ILE A 140 -13.11 -6.83 14.14
CA ILE A 140 -13.06 -8.17 14.74
C ILE A 140 -12.09 -8.10 15.92
N ILE A 141 -12.50 -8.58 17.10
CA ILE A 141 -11.66 -8.60 18.29
C ILE A 141 -11.50 -10.04 18.74
N GLU A 142 -10.29 -10.56 18.60
CA GLU A 142 -9.92 -11.88 19.09
C GLU A 142 -9.18 -11.71 20.41
N ARG A 143 -9.57 -12.47 21.45
CA ARG A 143 -8.96 -12.37 22.78
C ARG A 143 -8.48 -13.74 23.24
N TRP A 144 -7.32 -13.77 23.87
CA TRP A 144 -6.79 -14.99 24.48
C TRP A 144 -6.09 -14.64 25.79
N THR A 145 -6.14 -15.57 26.73
CA THR A 145 -5.59 -15.41 28.08
C THR A 145 -4.41 -16.35 28.26
N VAL A 146 -3.25 -15.81 28.61
CA VAL A 146 -2.01 -16.58 28.74
C VAL A 146 -1.49 -16.42 30.17
N PRO A 147 -1.02 -17.49 30.83
CA PRO A 147 -0.32 -17.34 32.10
C PRO A 147 0.94 -16.49 31.92
N ARG A 148 1.19 -15.55 32.83
CA ARG A 148 2.36 -14.66 32.76
C ARG A 148 3.69 -15.41 32.95
N SER A 149 3.65 -16.56 33.62
CA SER A 149 4.81 -17.44 33.83
C SER A 149 4.62 -18.75 33.07
N ASN A 150 5.74 -19.34 32.63
CA ASN A 150 5.74 -20.64 31.97
C ASN A 150 5.33 -21.80 32.90
N PHE A 151 5.47 -21.67 34.23
CA PHE A 151 5.25 -22.77 35.18
C PHE A 151 4.62 -22.33 36.52
N VAL A 152 3.84 -23.24 37.15
CA VAL A 152 3.10 -23.16 38.44
C VAL A 152 2.09 -21.99 38.61
N TYR A 153 2.42 -20.77 38.22
CA TYR A 153 1.68 -19.55 38.59
C TYR A 153 0.41 -19.29 37.74
N LYS A 154 -0.55 -20.22 37.72
CA LYS A 154 -1.80 -20.11 36.93
C LYS A 154 -2.74 -18.98 37.37
N LYS A 155 -2.70 -18.54 38.63
CA LYS A 155 -3.50 -17.40 39.14
C LYS A 155 -3.07 -16.06 38.53
N SER A 156 -1.86 -16.01 37.97
CA SER A 156 -1.29 -14.83 37.33
C SER A 156 -1.45 -14.95 35.81
N GLN A 157 -2.54 -14.41 35.27
CA GLN A 157 -2.86 -14.43 33.83
C GLN A 157 -2.83 -13.02 33.24
N GLU A 158 -2.64 -12.94 31.93
CA GLU A 158 -2.69 -11.72 31.14
C GLU A 158 -3.61 -11.91 29.94
N ASN A 159 -4.41 -10.90 29.63
CA ASN A 159 -5.33 -10.90 28.50
C ASN A 159 -4.66 -10.20 27.32
N PHE A 160 -4.55 -10.90 26.20
CA PHE A 160 -4.10 -10.34 24.93
C PHE A 160 -5.29 -10.19 23.99
N GLU A 161 -5.19 -9.21 23.08
CA GLU A 161 -6.18 -9.04 22.02
C GLU A 161 -5.52 -8.73 20.67
N ARG A 162 -6.15 -9.22 19.61
CA ARG A 162 -5.87 -8.86 18.22
C ARG A 162 -7.11 -8.22 17.63
N ILE A 163 -7.00 -6.92 17.33
CA ILE A 163 -8.08 -6.15 16.72
C ILE A 163 -7.83 -6.05 15.22
N THR A 164 -8.67 -6.71 14.43
CA THR A 164 -8.67 -6.55 12.98
C THR A 164 -9.63 -5.43 12.59
N LEU A 165 -9.08 -4.32 12.12
CA LEU A 165 -9.83 -3.21 11.55
C LEU A 165 -10.21 -3.54 10.12
N ARG A 166 -11.39 -3.08 9.70
CA ARG A 166 -11.93 -3.34 8.37
C ARG A 166 -12.54 -2.08 7.77
N ARG A 167 -12.28 -1.87 6.48
CA ARG A 167 -12.92 -0.82 5.67
C ARG A 167 -13.41 -1.42 4.37
N LEU A 168 -14.52 -0.92 3.87
CA LEU A 168 -15.07 -1.30 2.57
C LEU A 168 -15.01 -0.08 1.65
N ILE A 169 -14.48 -0.27 0.45
CA ILE A 169 -14.58 0.68 -0.65
C ILE A 169 -15.46 0.00 -1.70
N GLN A 170 -16.56 0.64 -2.05
CA GLN A 170 -17.50 0.11 -3.02
C GLN A 170 -17.47 0.96 -4.27
N ILE A 171 -17.25 0.34 -5.42
CA ILE A 171 -17.31 0.97 -6.73
C ILE A 171 -18.68 0.70 -7.34
N GLN A 172 -19.27 1.77 -7.86
CA GLN A 172 -20.53 1.72 -8.59
C GLN A 172 -20.30 2.09 -10.06
N ASP A 173 -21.13 1.52 -10.94
CA ASP A 173 -21.20 1.86 -12.37
C ASP A 173 -19.83 1.92 -13.06
N GLY A 174 -18.95 0.96 -12.75
CA GLY A 174 -17.61 0.86 -13.32
C GLY A 174 -17.55 -0.16 -14.44
N ASP A 175 -16.76 0.12 -15.48
CA ASP A 175 -16.39 -0.86 -16.49
C ASP A 175 -15.49 -1.95 -15.90
N SER A 176 -15.67 -3.21 -16.32
CA SER A 176 -14.97 -4.36 -15.74
C SER A 176 -13.46 -4.32 -15.99
N GLU A 177 -13.02 -3.86 -17.16
CA GLU A 177 -11.59 -3.73 -17.49
C GLU A 177 -10.94 -2.63 -16.66
N VAL A 178 -11.63 -1.50 -16.49
CA VAL A 178 -11.14 -0.37 -15.69
C VAL A 178 -11.06 -0.74 -14.21
N VAL A 179 -12.02 -1.52 -13.69
CA VAL A 179 -11.99 -2.06 -12.33
C VAL A 179 -10.81 -3.02 -12.15
N LYS A 180 -10.55 -3.92 -13.12
CA LYS A 180 -9.38 -4.83 -13.10
C LYS A 180 -8.08 -4.04 -13.10
N MET A 181 -7.96 -3.02 -13.95
CA MET A 181 -6.80 -2.11 -13.99
C MET A 181 -6.61 -1.38 -12.65
N TRP A 182 -7.69 -0.91 -12.02
CA TRP A 182 -7.63 -0.29 -10.70
C TRP A 182 -7.11 -1.25 -9.63
N LEU A 183 -7.63 -2.48 -9.59
CA LEU A 183 -7.18 -3.52 -8.65
C LEU A 183 -5.70 -3.88 -8.87
N ALA A 184 -5.28 -4.02 -10.13
CA ALA A 184 -3.88 -4.28 -10.48
C ALA A 184 -2.96 -3.13 -10.02
N TYR A 185 -3.40 -1.87 -10.18
CA TYR A 185 -2.66 -0.71 -9.70
C TYR A 185 -2.53 -0.69 -8.16
N LEU A 186 -3.60 -1.05 -7.45
CA LEU A 186 -3.57 -1.16 -5.98
C LEU A 186 -2.67 -2.29 -5.50
N GLN A 187 -2.64 -3.43 -6.20
CA GLN A 187 -1.75 -4.54 -5.87
C GLN A 187 -0.29 -4.16 -6.08
N LYS A 188 0.04 -3.48 -7.19
CA LYS A 188 1.40 -2.99 -7.46
C LYS A 188 1.90 -2.01 -6.39
N HIS A 189 1.02 -1.17 -5.86
CA HIS A 189 1.34 -0.13 -4.87
C HIS A 189 0.77 -0.44 -3.48
N GLN A 190 0.65 -1.72 -3.14
CA GLN A 190 0.06 -2.16 -1.87
C GLN A 190 0.89 -1.65 -0.68
N TYR A 191 0.22 -0.99 0.26
CA TYR A 191 0.87 -0.53 1.49
C TYR A 191 1.07 -1.71 2.46
N TYR A 192 2.21 -1.72 3.15
CA TYR A 192 2.54 -2.82 4.06
C TYR A 192 1.52 -2.95 5.21
N GLY A 193 1.28 -4.19 5.63
CA GLY A 193 0.34 -4.51 6.70
C GLY A 193 -1.14 -4.30 6.34
N VAL A 194 -1.47 -3.99 5.07
CA VAL A 194 -2.86 -3.94 4.58
C VAL A 194 -3.14 -5.17 3.74
N GLY A 195 -4.11 -5.99 4.16
CA GLY A 195 -4.66 -7.08 3.37
C GLY A 195 -5.87 -6.60 2.56
N MET A 196 -6.01 -7.09 1.33
CA MET A 196 -7.09 -6.74 0.42
C MET A 196 -7.90 -7.98 0.05
N LYS A 197 -9.22 -7.85 0.03
CA LYS A 197 -10.14 -8.82 -0.57
C LYS A 197 -11.07 -8.06 -1.50
N ALA A 198 -11.06 -8.38 -2.78
CA ALA A 198 -11.98 -7.81 -3.76
C ALA A 198 -13.03 -8.84 -4.15
N ASN A 199 -14.29 -8.44 -4.15
CA ASN A 199 -15.37 -9.17 -4.83
C ASN A 199 -15.73 -8.35 -6.08
N VAL A 200 -15.62 -8.95 -7.27
CA VAL A 200 -15.97 -8.31 -8.54
C VAL A 200 -17.26 -8.96 -9.05
N PHE A 201 -18.21 -8.13 -9.46
CA PHE A 201 -19.50 -8.53 -10.02
C PHE A 201 -19.51 -8.14 -11.50
N GLU A 202 -19.66 -9.14 -12.38
CA GLU A 202 -19.72 -8.93 -13.83
C GLU A 202 -21.07 -9.42 -14.35
N PHE A 203 -21.59 -8.74 -15.37
CA PHE A 203 -22.82 -9.15 -16.05
C PHE A 203 -22.45 -9.92 -17.31
N GLU A 204 -22.94 -11.15 -17.40
CA GLU A 204 -22.76 -11.99 -18.59
C GLU A 204 -24.11 -12.38 -19.18
N LYS A 205 -24.07 -12.81 -20.44
CA LYS A 205 -25.24 -13.37 -21.14
C LYS A 205 -25.42 -14.83 -20.70
N LEU A 206 -26.63 -15.37 -20.92
CA LEU A 206 -26.98 -16.74 -20.50
C LEU A 206 -26.12 -17.85 -21.13
N ASP A 207 -25.63 -17.65 -22.36
CA ASP A 207 -24.81 -18.65 -23.08
C ASP A 207 -23.31 -18.46 -22.79
N VAL A 208 -22.94 -18.71 -21.53
CA VAL A 208 -21.58 -18.48 -21.02
C VAL A 208 -20.54 -19.35 -21.74
N GLY A 209 -20.88 -20.60 -22.08
CA GLY A 209 -19.93 -21.55 -22.70
C GLY A 209 -19.35 -21.04 -24.02
N LYS A 210 -20.21 -20.62 -24.95
CA LYS A 210 -19.75 -20.08 -26.24
C LYS A 210 -19.00 -18.76 -26.08
N ALA A 211 -19.45 -17.90 -25.17
CA ALA A 211 -18.78 -16.63 -24.90
C ALA A 211 -17.36 -16.86 -24.36
N MET A 212 -17.16 -17.84 -23.48
CA MET A 212 -15.84 -18.22 -22.96
C MET A 212 -14.93 -18.78 -24.05
N ASP A 213 -15.44 -19.65 -24.95
CA ASP A 213 -14.65 -20.21 -26.05
C ASP A 213 -14.16 -19.12 -27.01
N GLU A 214 -15.03 -18.16 -27.35
CA GLU A 214 -14.67 -17.01 -28.20
C GLU A 214 -13.68 -16.05 -27.52
N GLN A 215 -13.82 -15.82 -26.21
CA GLN A 215 -12.88 -15.01 -25.43
C GLN A 215 -11.52 -15.70 -25.31
N ALA A 216 -11.49 -17.01 -25.05
CA ALA A 216 -10.26 -17.78 -24.92
C ALA A 216 -9.42 -17.71 -26.21
N GLN A 217 -10.04 -17.75 -27.39
CA GLN A 217 -9.33 -17.58 -28.66
C GLN A 217 -8.67 -16.19 -28.79
N LYS A 218 -9.35 -15.13 -28.35
CA LYS A 218 -8.80 -13.76 -28.37
C LYS A 218 -7.68 -13.57 -27.36
N GLU A 219 -7.80 -14.20 -26.19
CA GLU A 219 -6.81 -14.11 -25.13
C GLU A 219 -5.56 -14.94 -25.45
N GLN A 220 -5.66 -16.04 -26.20
CA GLN A 220 -4.53 -16.87 -26.60
C GLN A 220 -3.42 -16.05 -27.27
N ASP A 221 -3.75 -15.14 -28.18
CA ASP A 221 -2.76 -14.31 -28.87
C ASP A 221 -1.97 -13.42 -27.90
N LEU A 222 -2.66 -12.79 -26.94
CA LEU A 222 -2.05 -11.93 -25.90
C LEU A 222 -1.23 -12.75 -24.90
N VAL A 223 -1.74 -13.92 -24.54
CA VAL A 223 -1.09 -14.86 -23.65
C VAL A 223 0.21 -15.33 -24.31
N ASP A 224 0.20 -15.77 -25.56
CA ASP A 224 1.39 -16.24 -26.27
C ASP A 224 2.50 -15.18 -26.33
N GLU A 225 2.17 -13.90 -26.47
CA GLU A 225 3.14 -12.80 -26.35
C GLU A 225 3.78 -12.74 -24.95
N SER A 226 2.97 -12.82 -23.90
CA SER A 226 3.47 -12.81 -22.51
C SER A 226 4.27 -14.07 -22.15
N TRP A 227 3.93 -15.22 -22.74
CA TRP A 227 4.55 -16.52 -22.47
C TRP A 227 5.87 -16.74 -23.20
N LYS A 228 6.21 -15.95 -24.22
CA LYS A 228 7.56 -15.96 -24.85
C LYS A 228 8.69 -15.75 -23.84
N GLY A 229 8.43 -15.03 -22.75
CA GLY A 229 9.39 -14.82 -21.67
C GLY A 229 9.43 -15.94 -20.61
N PHE A 230 8.49 -16.91 -20.66
CA PHE A 230 8.37 -17.96 -19.66
C PHE A 230 9.17 -19.20 -20.06
N GLY A 231 10.35 -19.38 -19.43
CA GLY A 231 11.19 -20.55 -19.66
C GLY A 231 10.67 -21.79 -18.93
N ARG A 232 10.31 -22.83 -19.68
CA ARG A 232 9.98 -24.15 -19.13
C ARG A 232 11.26 -24.98 -18.95
N ARG A 233 11.36 -25.74 -17.86
CA ARG A 233 12.43 -26.74 -17.69
C ARG A 233 12.27 -27.83 -18.76
N LYS A 234 13.39 -28.31 -19.31
CA LYS A 234 13.40 -29.37 -20.34
C LYS A 234 12.84 -30.70 -19.81
N ASP A 235 12.97 -30.94 -18.52
CA ASP A 235 12.49 -32.16 -17.84
C ASP A 235 11.03 -32.05 -17.36
N ALA A 236 10.29 -31.02 -17.80
CA ALA A 236 8.91 -30.83 -17.37
C ALA A 236 7.97 -31.81 -18.08
N PRO A 237 7.01 -32.42 -17.37
CA PRO A 237 6.13 -33.44 -17.94
C PRO A 237 5.26 -32.86 -19.07
N GLU A 238 5.27 -33.49 -20.24
CA GLU A 238 4.51 -33.01 -21.42
C GLU A 238 3.01 -33.35 -21.35
N GLN A 239 2.64 -34.33 -20.52
CA GLN A 239 1.26 -34.80 -20.38
C GLN A 239 0.40 -33.84 -19.56
N GLY A 240 -0.79 -33.52 -20.08
CA GLY A 240 -1.72 -32.58 -19.46
C GLY A 240 -2.23 -33.02 -18.08
N GLU A 241 -2.38 -34.32 -17.86
CA GLU A 241 -2.90 -34.88 -16.60
C GLU A 241 -1.90 -34.68 -15.44
N GLU A 242 -0.62 -34.99 -15.66
CA GLU A 242 0.45 -34.74 -14.68
C GLU A 242 0.63 -33.24 -14.40
N LEU A 243 0.44 -32.39 -15.41
CA LEU A 243 0.45 -30.94 -15.22
C LEU A 243 -0.72 -30.45 -14.36
N LEU A 244 -1.92 -31.00 -14.57
CA LEU A 244 -3.10 -30.69 -13.74
C LEU A 244 -2.88 -31.13 -12.29
N GLU A 245 -2.25 -32.29 -12.06
CA GLU A 245 -1.91 -32.73 -10.71
C GLU A 245 -0.90 -31.79 -10.04
N ILE A 246 0.12 -31.34 -10.75
CA ILE A 246 1.07 -30.34 -10.23
C ILE A 246 0.36 -29.02 -9.94
N ILE A 247 -0.50 -28.55 -10.84
CA ILE A 247 -1.30 -27.33 -10.68
C ILE A 247 -2.25 -27.44 -9.48
N ASN A 248 -2.79 -28.62 -9.19
CA ASN A 248 -3.67 -28.84 -8.05
C ASN A 248 -2.89 -29.02 -6.73
N ALA A 249 -1.67 -29.54 -6.80
CA ALA A 249 -0.80 -29.72 -5.63
C ALA A 249 -0.11 -28.42 -5.17
N ASP A 250 0.23 -27.51 -6.10
CA ASP A 250 0.96 -26.27 -5.80
C ASP A 250 0.19 -25.22 -4.95
N PRO A 251 -1.12 -25.00 -5.13
CA PRO A 251 -1.93 -24.12 -4.28
C PRO A 251 -1.91 -24.57 -2.82
N VAL A 252 -1.91 -25.88 -2.57
CA VAL A 252 -1.84 -26.46 -1.22
C VAL A 252 -0.49 -26.14 -0.58
N ARG A 253 0.61 -26.20 -1.34
CA ARG A 253 1.95 -25.85 -0.86
C ARG A 253 2.11 -24.35 -0.58
N LYS A 254 1.57 -23.49 -1.43
CA LYS A 254 1.65 -22.02 -1.30
C LYS A 254 0.68 -21.44 -0.27
N ALA A 255 -0.47 -22.08 -0.05
CA ALA A 255 -1.47 -21.62 0.93
C ALA A 255 -1.21 -22.16 2.35
N GLY A 256 -0.58 -23.32 2.48
CA GLY A 256 -0.30 -23.97 3.77
C GLY A 256 1.01 -23.55 4.45
N THR A 257 1.86 -22.77 3.77
CA THR A 257 3.05 -22.15 4.36
C THR A 257 2.84 -20.66 4.43
N ASP A 258 3.16 -20.06 5.57
CA ASP A 258 3.14 -18.62 5.81
C ASP A 258 3.51 -17.85 4.54
N MET A 259 2.67 -16.90 4.11
CA MET A 259 3.07 -15.90 3.11
C MET A 259 4.46 -15.41 3.50
N PRO A 260 5.52 -15.70 2.71
CA PRO A 260 6.82 -15.18 3.03
C PRO A 260 6.73 -13.68 2.77
N MET A 261 6.59 -12.91 3.84
CA MET A 261 7.03 -11.52 3.87
C MET A 261 8.46 -11.52 3.31
N GLY A 262 8.62 -11.16 2.05
CA GLY A 262 9.90 -10.84 1.41
C GLY A 262 10.84 -12.01 1.09
N ARG A 263 10.44 -12.98 0.25
CA ARG A 263 11.43 -13.66 -0.60
C ARG A 263 11.19 -13.33 -2.07
N THR A 264 11.84 -12.25 -2.53
CA THR A 264 12.15 -12.09 -3.95
C THR A 264 13.01 -13.26 -4.40
N SER A 265 12.79 -13.77 -5.61
CA SER A 265 13.39 -14.97 -6.21
C SER A 265 14.91 -14.91 -6.47
N TRP A 266 15.65 -14.07 -5.73
CA TRP A 266 17.07 -13.79 -5.93
C TRP A 266 17.98 -14.35 -4.83
N ASP A 267 17.44 -15.04 -3.82
CA ASP A 267 18.25 -15.70 -2.77
C ASP A 267 18.28 -17.22 -2.96
N LYS A 268 18.97 -17.67 -4.01
CA LYS A 268 19.60 -18.99 -4.10
C LYS A 268 20.84 -18.89 -5.00
N TYR A 269 21.93 -18.41 -4.40
CA TYR A 269 23.31 -18.80 -4.72
C TYR A 269 23.94 -19.31 -3.43
#